data_AF-A0A1V3KYR7-F1
#
_entry.id   AF-A0A1V3KYR7-F1
#
_cell.length_a   1.000
_cell.length_b   1.000
_cell.length_c   1.000
_cell.angle_alpha   90.00
_cell.angle_beta   90.00
_cell.angle_gamma   90.00
#
_symmetry.space_group_name_H-M   'P 1'
#
loop_
_entity.id
_entity.type
_entity.pdbx_description
1 polymer ?
#
loop_
_entity_poly.entity_id
_entity_poly.type
_entity_poly.pdbx_seq_one_letter_code
_entity_poly.pdbx_strand_id
1 'polypeptide(L)'
;MKCAIAKHNDLLLKQAINHYRKSSNTFTFLSLYSDCEPYPISEVVDVIKLKIHDLESELEPWRKLGREHETLETQLYALKKQLKRMEQRQGEMTDEH
;
A
#
# COMPACT_ATOMS: atom_id res chain seq x y z
N MET A 1 -4.36 -12.66 3.29
CA MET A 1 -3.21 -12.53 2.38
C MET A 1 -2.19 -13.64 2.65
N LYS A 2 -1.78 -14.42 1.65
CA LYS A 2 -0.55 -15.23 1.74
C LYS A 2 0.68 -14.34 1.65
N CYS A 3 1.82 -14.78 2.20
CA CYS A 3 3.09 -14.03 2.19
C CYS A 3 3.00 -12.61 2.77
N ALA A 4 2.17 -12.43 3.82
CA ALA A 4 1.86 -11.12 4.37
C ALA A 4 3.11 -10.31 4.77
N ILE A 5 4.09 -10.93 5.43
CA ILE A 5 5.35 -10.27 5.82
C ILE A 5 6.07 -9.69 4.61
N ALA A 6 6.19 -10.45 3.52
CA ALA A 6 6.81 -9.99 2.29
C ALA A 6 6.01 -8.84 1.67
N LYS A 7 4.68 -8.96 1.62
CA LYS A 7 3.78 -7.94 1.04
C LYS A 7 3.79 -6.61 1.79
N HIS A 8 4.04 -6.62 3.10
CA HIS A 8 4.20 -5.41 3.92
C HIS A 8 5.58 -4.76 3.79
N ASN A 9 6.55 -5.44 3.18
CA ASN A 9 7.88 -4.87 2.93
C ASN A 9 7.80 -3.63 2.03
N ASP A 10 8.41 -2.53 2.47
CA ASP A 10 8.34 -1.22 1.81
C ASP A 10 8.86 -1.22 0.38
N LEU A 11 9.96 -1.95 0.13
CA LEU A 11 10.57 -2.03 -1.19
C LEU A 11 9.63 -2.77 -2.15
N LEU A 12 9.09 -3.92 -1.70
CA LEU A 12 8.17 -4.72 -2.50
C LEU A 12 6.87 -3.96 -2.79
N LEU A 13 6.30 -3.32 -1.77
CA LEU A 13 5.10 -2.49 -1.94
C LEU A 13 5.34 -1.35 -2.94
N LYS A 14 6.49 -0.68 -2.86
CA LYS A 14 6.86 0.39 -3.82
C LYS A 14 6.99 -0.14 -5.25
N GLN A 15 7.56 -1.33 -5.44
CA GLN A 15 7.64 -1.99 -6.74
C GLN A 15 6.23 -2.29 -7.28
N ALA A 16 5.36 -2.88 -6.46
CA ALA A 16 3.97 -3.18 -6.84
C ALA A 16 3.19 -1.91 -7.22
N ILE A 17 3.29 -0.83 -6.43
CA ILE A 17 2.66 0.46 -6.74
C ILE A 17 3.17 1.01 -8.08
N ASN A 18 4.48 0.94 -8.34
CA ASN A 18 5.05 1.42 -9.59
C ASN A 18 4.63 0.57 -10.79
N HIS A 19 4.45 -0.74 -10.60
CA HIS A 19 3.91 -1.64 -11.62
C HIS A 19 2.48 -1.26 -12.00
N TYR A 20 1.58 -1.15 -11.01
CA TYR A 20 0.16 -0.85 -11.25
C TYR A 20 -0.11 0.57 -11.77
N ARG A 21 0.86 1.49 -11.66
CA ARG A 21 0.83 2.79 -12.35
C ARG A 21 0.95 2.68 -13.87
N LYS A 22 1.53 1.59 -14.38
CA LYS A 22 1.86 1.42 -15.81
C LYS A 22 1.16 0.23 -16.46
N SER A 23 0.70 -0.73 -15.66
CA SER A 23 0.15 -1.99 -16.14
C SER A 23 -1.12 -2.36 -15.39
N SER A 24 -2.00 -3.09 -16.07
CA SER A 24 -3.17 -3.76 -15.47
C SER A 24 -2.87 -5.25 -15.16
N ASN A 25 -1.69 -5.76 -15.52
CA ASN A 25 -1.33 -7.15 -15.20
C ASN A 25 -1.04 -7.32 -13.72
N THR A 26 -1.27 -8.51 -13.17
CA THR A 26 -0.92 -8.81 -11.77
C THR A 26 0.59 -8.74 -11.57
N PHE A 27 1.04 -7.94 -10.60
CA PHE A 27 2.43 -7.92 -10.15
C PHE A 27 2.76 -9.25 -9.45
N THR A 28 3.92 -9.82 -9.75
CA THR A 28 4.40 -11.06 -9.13
C THR A 28 5.79 -10.84 -8.52
N PHE A 29 6.12 -11.66 -7.52
CA PHE A 29 7.42 -11.60 -6.85
C PHE A 29 7.87 -12.98 -6.37
N LEU A 30 9.18 -13.10 -6.13
CA LEU A 30 9.78 -14.29 -5.54
C LEU A 30 9.45 -14.36 -4.04
N SER A 31 8.85 -15.47 -3.63
CA SER A 31 8.53 -15.76 -2.23
C SER A 31 9.12 -17.11 -1.81
N LEU A 32 9.01 -17.46 -0.52
CA LEU A 32 9.42 -18.77 -0.02
C LEU A 32 8.61 -19.94 -0.59
N TYR A 33 7.44 -19.68 -1.18
CA TYR A 33 6.51 -20.71 -1.63
C TYR A 33 6.32 -20.75 -3.16
N SER A 34 6.75 -19.71 -3.87
CA SER A 34 6.54 -19.56 -5.31
C SER A 34 7.48 -18.51 -5.88
N ASP A 35 8.06 -18.81 -7.04
CA ASP A 35 8.85 -17.87 -7.84
C ASP A 35 7.99 -16.78 -8.49
N CYS A 36 6.69 -17.03 -8.61
CA CYS A 36 5.70 -16.15 -9.23
C CYS A 36 4.54 -15.87 -8.26
N GLU A 37 4.82 -15.60 -6.98
CA GLU A 37 3.77 -15.30 -6.00
C GLU A 37 2.99 -14.05 -6.43
N PRO A 38 1.66 -14.13 -6.57
CA PRO A 38 0.86 -13.01 -7.01
C PRO A 38 0.70 -11.97 -5.89
N TYR A 39 0.77 -10.71 -6.28
CA TYR A 39 0.45 -9.56 -5.44
C TYR A 39 -0.58 -8.69 -6.16
N PRO A 40 -1.88 -9.08 -6.15
CA PRO A 40 -2.94 -8.37 -6.84
C PRO A 40 -3.14 -6.96 -6.29
N ILE A 41 -3.68 -6.06 -7.12
CA ILE A 41 -3.88 -4.65 -6.77
C ILE A 41 -4.79 -4.46 -5.53
N SER A 42 -5.76 -5.36 -5.34
CA SER A 42 -6.61 -5.38 -4.13
C SER A 42 -5.79 -5.53 -2.86
N GLU A 43 -4.85 -6.48 -2.84
CA GLU A 43 -3.97 -6.70 -1.70
C GLU A 43 -2.99 -5.53 -1.51
N VAL A 44 -2.53 -4.88 -2.59
CA VAL A 44 -1.72 -3.66 -2.49
C VAL A 44 -2.52 -2.53 -1.82
N VAL A 45 -3.78 -2.34 -2.22
CA VAL A 45 -4.69 -1.36 -1.60
C VAL A 45 -4.89 -1.67 -0.13
N ASP A 46 -5.12 -2.93 0.23
CA ASP A 46 -5.30 -3.36 1.62
C ASP A 46 -4.05 -3.08 2.47
N VAL A 47 -2.84 -3.38 1.96
CA VAL A 47 -1.59 -3.08 2.68
C VAL A 47 -1.40 -1.57 2.88
N ILE A 48 -1.74 -0.73 1.89
CA ILE A 48 -1.65 0.72 2.07
C ILE A 48 -2.65 1.20 3.12
N LYS A 49 -3.89 0.66 3.15
CA LYS A 49 -4.90 0.99 4.16
C LYS A 49 -4.43 0.62 5.57
N LEU A 50 -3.86 -0.57 5.74
CA LEU A 50 -3.30 -1.02 7.02
C LEU A 50 -2.17 -0.08 7.48
N LYS A 51 -1.24 0.27 6.60
CA LYS A 51 -0.17 1.22 6.93
C LYS A 51 -0.68 2.61 7.33
N ILE A 52 -1.72 3.10 6.67
CA ILE A 52 -2.39 4.36 7.03
C ILE A 52 -2.99 4.25 8.42
N HIS A 53 -3.72 3.17 8.70
CA HIS A 53 -4.32 2.92 10.01
C HIS A 53 -3.27 2.88 11.13
N ASP A 54 -2.18 2.13 10.92
CA ASP A 54 -1.11 2.00 11.91
C ASP A 54 -0.43 3.35 12.17
N LEU A 55 -0.18 4.13 11.11
CA LEU A 55 0.41 5.46 11.21
C LEU A 55 -0.53 6.48 11.87
N GLU A 56 -1.84 6.40 11.60
CA GLU A 56 -2.84 7.21 12.28
C GLU A 56 -2.91 6.87 13.78
N SER A 57 -2.80 5.59 14.13
CA SER A 57 -2.72 5.13 15.52
C SER A 57 -1.44 5.62 16.20
N GLU A 58 -0.32 5.67 15.50
CA GLU A 58 0.95 6.21 16.02
C GLU A 58 0.88 7.73 16.23
N LEU A 59 0.19 8.46 15.34
CA LEU A 59 -0.01 9.91 15.43
C LEU A 59 -1.00 10.32 16.54
N GLU A 60 -1.91 9.44 16.94
CA GLU A 60 -3.02 9.78 17.85
C GLU A 60 -2.56 10.34 19.22
N PRO A 61 -1.57 9.75 19.91
CA PRO A 61 -1.04 10.30 21.16
C PRO A 61 -0.42 11.69 21.00
N TRP A 62 0.28 11.94 19.88
CA TRP A 62 0.91 13.24 19.61
C TRP A 62 -0.15 14.33 19.43
N ARG A 63 -1.19 14.04 18.64
CA ARG A 63 -2.32 14.94 18.40
C ARG A 63 -3.08 15.25 19.68
N LYS A 64 -3.30 14.27 20.55
CA LYS A 64 -3.90 14.47 21.89
C LYS A 64 -3.10 15.40 22.78
N LEU A 65 -1.76 15.37 22.66
CA LEU A 65 -0.86 16.25 23.40
C LEU A 65 -0.72 17.64 22.75
N GLY A 66 -1.43 17.91 21.64
CA GLY A 66 -1.31 19.15 20.88
C GLY A 66 0.08 19.33 20.26
N ARG A 67 0.81 18.24 20.03
CA ARG A 67 2.15 18.26 19.43
C ARG A 67 2.09 17.86 17.98
N GLU A 68 2.79 18.60 17.15
CA GLU A 68 2.98 18.26 15.75
C GLU A 68 4.12 17.25 15.60
N HIS A 69 3.91 16.24 14.76
CA HIS A 69 4.93 15.29 14.37
C HIS A 69 5.07 15.28 12.85
N GLU A 70 5.66 16.35 12.31
CA GLU A 70 5.71 16.70 10.88
C GLU A 70 6.15 15.53 9.98
N THR A 71 7.14 14.75 10.41
CA THR A 71 7.62 13.60 9.65
C THR A 71 6.55 12.53 9.45
N LEU A 72 5.77 12.21 10.48
CA LEU A 72 4.73 11.18 10.42
C LEU A 72 3.51 11.71 9.64
N GLU A 73 3.17 12.99 9.81
CA GLU A 73 2.12 13.64 9.03
C GLU A 73 2.45 13.67 7.52
N THR A 74 3.72 13.94 7.17
CA THR A 74 4.18 13.92 5.78
C THR A 74 4.10 12.50 5.19
N GLN A 75 4.48 11.48 5.97
CA GLN A 75 4.35 10.08 5.56
C GLN A 75 2.88 9.69 5.37
N LEU A 76 1.99 10.10 6.29
CA LEU A 76 0.56 9.84 6.21
C LEU A 76 -0.05 10.46 4.96
N TYR A 77 0.30 11.72 4.67
CA TYR A 77 -0.12 12.40 3.46
C TYR A 77 0.34 11.66 2.20
N ALA A 78 1.60 11.22 2.15
CA ALA A 78 2.14 10.46 1.03
C ALA A 78 1.41 9.12 0.81
N LEU A 79 1.14 8.38 1.90
CA LEU A 79 0.40 7.11 1.84
C LEU A 79 -1.05 7.32 1.38
N LYS A 80 -1.77 8.32 1.91
CA LYS A 80 -3.13 8.66 1.46
C LYS A 80 -3.18 9.01 -0.03
N LYS A 81 -2.17 9.73 -0.53
CA LYS A 81 -2.05 10.05 -1.96
C LYS A 81 -1.79 8.80 -2.81
N GLN A 82 -0.99 7.86 -2.32
CA GLN A 82 -0.77 6.57 -2.98
C GLN A 82 -2.06 5.72 -2.98
N LEU A 83 -2.76 5.65 -1.86
CA LEU A 83 -4.02 4.91 -1.72
C LEU A 83 -5.04 5.35 -2.77
N LYS A 84 -5.33 6.66 -2.82
CA LYS A 84 -6.29 7.21 -3.78
C LYS A 84 -5.96 6.85 -5.23
N ARG A 85 -4.66 6.83 -5.57
CA ARG A 85 -4.20 6.45 -6.91
C ARG A 85 -4.39 4.96 -7.19
N MET A 86 -4.14 4.08 -6.20
CA MET A 86 -4.30 2.64 -6.38
C MET A 86 -5.77 2.22 -6.38
N GLU A 87 -6.64 2.86 -5.58
CA GLU A 87 -8.08 2.66 -5.65
C GLU A 87 -8.66 3.07 -7.00
N GLN A 88 -8.21 4.21 -7.55
CA GLN A 88 -8.58 4.62 -8.91
C GLN A 88 -8.17 3.57 -9.95
N ARG A 89 -6.91 3.11 -9.91
CA ARG A 89 -6.41 2.07 -10.82
C ARG A 89 -7.16 0.75 -10.67
N GLN A 90 -7.53 0.38 -9.45
CA GLN A 90 -8.32 -0.82 -9.18
C GLN A 90 -9.70 -0.73 -9.85
N GLY A 91 -10.37 0.43 -9.74
CA GLY A 91 -11.65 0.68 -10.42
C GLY A 91 -11.53 0.59 -11.95
N GLU A 92 -10.51 1.22 -12.52
CA GLU A 92 -10.24 1.17 -13.97
C GLU A 92 -10.04 -0.28 -14.47
N MET A 93 -9.37 -1.14 -13.69
CA MET A 93 -9.16 -2.54 -14.05
C MET A 93 -10.41 -3.42 -13.92
N THR A 94 -11.36 -3.05 -13.05
CA THR A 94 -12.63 -3.77 -12.89
C THR A 94 -13.67 -3.40 -13.93
N ASP A 95 -13.61 -2.18 -14.48
CA ASP A 95 -14.53 -1.71 -15.54
C ASP A 95 -14.13 -2.21 -16.94
N GLU A 96 -12.92 -2.75 -17.11
CA GLU A 96 -12.41 -3.31 -18.38
C GLU A 96 -12.93 -4.74 -18.70
N HIS A 97 -13.84 -5.30 -17.88
CA HIS A 97 -14.41 -6.65 -18.02
C HIS A 97 -15.94 -6.63 -18.07
#